data_AF-A0A392S4D3-F1
#
_entry.id   AF-A0A392S4D3-F1
#
_cell.length_a   1.000
_cell.length_b   1.000
_cell.length_c   1.000
_cell.angle_alpha   90.00
_cell.angle_beta   90.00
_cell.angle_gamma   90.00
#
_symmetry.space_group_name_H-M   'P 1'
#
loop_
_entity.id
_entity.type
_entity.pdbx_description
1 polymer ?
#
loop_
_entity_poly.entity_id
_entity_poly.type
_entity_poly.pdbx_seq_one_letter_code
_entity_poly.pdbx_strand_id
1 'polypeptide(L)'
;FKLSQTTTVKDYETQFESLANRIVGLPPSCYLSCFISGLKPAIRREVLAFQPVTLTQAISLAKLQEEKFADRSQPTSKSHMPYSAASVTPSFKPTMSIVPPKPSLAVKRLTPE
;
A
#
# COMPACT_ATOMS: atom_id res chain seq x y z
N PHE A 1 17.62 18.55 19.55
CA PHE A 1 16.76 18.60 18.34
C PHE A 1 17.00 17.34 17.52
N LYS A 2 15.96 16.61 17.09
CA LYS A 2 16.08 15.42 16.24
C LYS A 2 15.63 15.76 14.82
N LEU A 3 16.52 15.61 13.84
CA LEU A 3 16.15 15.78 12.42
C LEU A 3 15.11 14.71 12.03
N SER A 4 14.05 15.12 11.35
CA SER A 4 13.01 14.21 10.87
C SER A 4 12.60 14.62 9.45
N GLN A 5 12.30 13.63 8.61
CA GLN A 5 11.87 13.83 7.22
C GLN A 5 10.50 14.50 7.18
N THR A 6 10.43 15.69 6.60
CA THR A 6 9.19 16.45 6.38
C THR A 6 8.73 16.35 4.92
N THR A 7 9.67 16.52 3.99
CA THR A 7 9.47 16.57 2.53
C THR A 7 9.89 15.24 1.90
N THR A 8 10.91 15.24 1.04
CA THR A 8 11.41 14.07 0.31
C THR A 8 12.56 13.41 1.06
N VAL A 9 12.87 12.15 0.74
CA VAL A 9 14.04 11.46 1.30
C VAL A 9 15.33 12.18 0.91
N LYS A 10 15.41 12.72 -0.32
CA LYS A 10 16.57 13.48 -0.80
C LYS A 10 16.85 14.73 0.03
N ASP A 11 15.83 15.52 0.31
CA ASP A 11 15.97 16.75 1.12
C ASP A 11 16.36 16.42 2.57
N TYR A 12 15.79 15.34 3.12
CA TYR A 12 16.16 14.84 4.44
C TYR A 12 17.61 14.32 4.50
N GLU A 13 18.06 13.57 3.49
CA GLU A 13 19.44 13.11 3.35
C GLU A 13 20.43 14.29 3.35
N THR A 14 20.17 15.33 2.54
CA THR A 14 21.03 16.53 2.49
C THR A 14 21.11 17.24 3.84
N GLN A 15 19.99 17.40 4.53
CA GLN A 15 19.98 17.98 5.88
C GLN A 15 20.73 17.10 6.89
N PHE A 16 20.58 15.78 6.78
CA PHE A 16 21.24 14.81 7.64
C PHE A 16 22.76 14.85 7.46
N GLU A 17 23.25 14.88 6.21
CA GLU A 17 24.66 15.00 5.89
C GLU A 17 25.26 16.31 6.41
N SER A 18 24.56 17.44 6.24
CA SER A 18 25.00 18.73 6.77
C SER A 18 25.17 18.72 8.29
N LEU A 19 24.27 18.02 9.00
CA LEU A 19 24.37 17.83 10.44
C LEU A 19 25.49 16.85 10.82
N ALA A 20 25.60 15.73 10.11
CA ALA A 20 26.60 14.69 10.34
C ALA A 20 28.02 15.24 10.18
N ASN A 21 28.25 16.11 9.19
CA ASN A 21 29.55 16.75 8.95
C ASN A 21 30.03 17.64 10.12
N ARG A 22 29.14 18.05 11.02
CA ARG A 22 29.49 18.85 12.22
C ARG A 22 29.84 17.98 13.42
N ILE A 23 29.60 16.68 13.34
CA ILE A 23 29.77 15.74 14.45
C ILE A 23 31.00 14.87 14.17
N VAL A 24 31.98 14.89 15.06
CA VAL A 24 33.21 14.08 14.96
C VAL A 24 33.16 12.93 15.95
N GLY A 25 33.62 11.74 15.53
CA GLY A 25 33.79 10.59 16.42
C GLY A 25 32.53 9.78 16.74
N LEU A 26 31.41 10.07 16.08
CA LEU A 26 30.19 9.28 16.27
C LEU A 26 30.30 7.93 15.52
N PRO A 27 29.90 6.79 16.12
CA PRO A 27 29.97 5.49 15.46
C PRO A 27 29.05 5.40 14.22
N PRO A 28 29.44 4.66 13.16
CA PRO A 28 28.60 4.45 11.97
C PRO A 28 27.20 3.89 12.27
N SER A 29 27.09 3.00 13.26
CA SER A 29 25.82 2.42 13.72
C SER A 29 24.88 3.46 14.32
N CYS A 30 25.42 4.51 14.93
CA CYS A 30 24.63 5.61 15.47
C CYS A 30 24.07 6.47 14.32
N TYR A 31 24.87 6.78 13.30
CA TYR A 31 24.38 7.48 12.10
C TYR A 31 23.25 6.70 11.42
N LEU A 32 23.41 5.39 11.25
CA LEU A 32 22.38 4.52 10.70
C LEU A 32 21.08 4.58 11.53
N SER A 33 21.20 4.39 12.84
CA SER A 33 20.04 4.39 13.75
C SER A 33 19.33 5.75 13.75
N CYS A 34 20.10 6.84 13.80
CA CYS A 34 19.59 8.20 13.73
C CYS A 34 18.85 8.44 12.41
N PHE A 35 19.47 8.10 11.28
CA PHE A 35 18.89 8.26 9.95
C PHE A 35 17.54 7.54 9.85
N ILE A 36 17.48 6.24 10.18
CA ILE A 36 16.25 5.44 10.15
C ILE A 36 15.19 6.00 11.10
N SER A 37 15.58 6.48 12.28
CA SER A 37 14.64 7.02 13.27
C SER A 37 13.98 8.33 12.85
N GLY A 38 14.59 9.08 11.93
CA GLY A 38 14.06 10.33 11.40
C GLY A 38 13.26 10.18 10.12
N LEU A 39 13.25 8.99 9.47
CA LEU A 39 12.39 8.73 8.31
C LEU A 39 10.90 8.78 8.64
N LYS A 40 10.07 9.11 7.65
CA LYS A 40 8.61 9.01 7.76
C LYS A 40 8.19 7.60 8.20
N PRO A 41 7.18 7.44 9.07
CA PRO A 41 6.80 6.12 9.61
C PRO A 41 6.51 5.05 8.54
N ALA A 42 5.90 5.43 7.41
CA ALA A 42 5.62 4.51 6.31
C ALA A 42 6.91 3.96 5.67
N ILE A 43 7.86 4.85 5.34
CA ILE A 43 9.15 4.49 4.75
C ILE A 43 10.01 3.74 5.77
N ARG A 44 10.05 4.21 7.03
CA ARG A 44 10.82 3.61 8.11
C ARG A 44 10.52 2.12 8.29
N ARG A 45 9.23 1.74 8.30
CA ARG A 45 8.82 0.33 8.46
C ARG A 45 9.34 -0.54 7.33
N GLU A 46 9.24 -0.07 6.10
CA GLU A 46 9.72 -0.80 4.92
C GLU A 46 11.25 -0.92 4.95
N VAL A 47 11.97 0.16 5.23
CA VAL A 47 13.44 0.14 5.37
C VAL A 47 13.87 -0.86 6.44
N LEU A 48 13.22 -0.86 7.62
CA LEU A 48 13.52 -1.83 8.69
C LEU A 48 13.25 -3.29 8.29
N ALA A 49 12.25 -3.54 7.43
CA ALA A 49 11.95 -4.88 6.94
C ALA A 49 13.09 -5.47 6.10
N PHE A 50 13.88 -4.63 5.43
CA PHE A 50 15.07 -5.05 4.68
C PHE A 50 16.35 -5.17 5.53
N GLN A 51 16.28 -4.86 6.83
CA GLN A 51 17.40 -4.99 7.77
C GLN A 51 18.72 -4.37 7.27
N PRO A 52 18.76 -3.06 6.93
CA PRO A 52 19.97 -2.41 6.45
C PRO A 52 21.07 -2.46 7.52
N VAL A 53 22.29 -2.76 7.08
CA VAL A 53 23.48 -2.80 7.96
C VAL A 53 24.38 -1.58 7.79
N THR A 54 24.18 -0.80 6.72
CA THR A 54 24.94 0.44 6.47
C THR A 54 24.03 1.63 6.22
N LEU A 55 24.55 2.84 6.49
CA LEU A 55 23.84 4.09 6.21
C LEU A 55 23.48 4.22 4.74
N THR A 56 24.41 3.90 3.84
CA THR A 56 24.20 3.93 2.39
C THR A 56 23.07 3.00 1.95
N GLN A 57 23.00 1.79 2.51
CA GLN A 57 21.89 0.88 2.25
C GLN A 57 20.56 1.48 2.71
N ALA A 58 20.50 2.01 3.93
CA ALA A 58 19.29 2.64 4.45
C ALA A 58 18.83 3.83 3.59
N ILE A 59 19.75 4.65 3.08
CA ILE A 59 19.47 5.76 2.16
C ILE A 59 18.87 5.24 0.84
N SER A 60 19.53 4.27 0.20
CA SER A 60 19.05 3.70 -1.07
C SER A 60 17.67 3.05 -0.93
N LEU A 61 17.46 2.29 0.16
CA LEU A 61 16.17 1.69 0.48
C LEU A 61 15.10 2.75 0.75
N ALA A 62 15.42 3.82 1.48
CA ALA A 62 14.48 4.90 1.75
C ALA A 62 14.00 5.58 0.46
N LYS A 63 14.93 5.85 -0.48
CA LYS A 63 14.61 6.42 -1.81
C LYS A 63 13.70 5.48 -2.60
N LEU A 64 14.04 4.19 -2.67
CA LEU A 64 13.24 3.18 -3.37
C LEU A 64 11.82 3.07 -2.79
N GLN A 65 11.69 3.10 -1.47
CA GLN A 65 10.38 3.02 -0.83
C GLN A 65 9.56 4.29 -1.05
N GLU A 66 10.18 5.47 -1.02
CA GLU A 66 9.50 6.73 -1.35
C GLU A 66 8.88 6.70 -2.76
N GLU A 67 9.63 6.21 -3.76
CA GLU A 67 9.15 6.02 -5.14
C GLU A 67 7.95 5.05 -5.19
N LYS A 68 8.05 3.89 -4.55
CA LYS A 68 6.95 2.92 -4.41
C LYS A 68 5.69 3.55 -3.80
N PHE A 69 5.83 4.43 -2.81
CA PHE A 69 4.69 5.12 -2.21
C PHE A 69 4.11 6.20 -3.12
N ALA A 70 4.94 6.90 -3.88
CA ALA A 70 4.50 7.90 -4.86
C ALA A 70 3.66 7.27 -5.97
N ASP A 71 4.11 6.14 -6.53
CA ASP A 71 3.39 5.39 -7.57
C ASP A 71 2.04 4.87 -7.07
N ARG A 72 2.00 4.35 -5.84
CA ARG A 72 0.77 3.82 -5.25
C ARG A 72 -0.23 4.91 -4.83
N SER A 73 0.25 6.14 -4.67
CA SER A 73 -0.58 7.31 -4.35
C SER A 73 -1.19 7.94 -5.59
N GLN A 74 -0.79 7.53 -6.80
CA GLN A 74 -1.58 7.87 -7.98
C GLN A 74 -2.97 7.27 -7.79
N PRO A 75 -4.04 8.07 -7.88
CA PRO A 75 -5.37 7.53 -7.88
C PRO A 75 -5.46 6.68 -9.14
N THR A 76 -5.35 5.36 -8.98
CA THR A 76 -5.95 4.47 -9.97
C THR A 76 -7.41 4.89 -9.98
N SER A 77 -7.78 5.68 -10.98
CA SER A 77 -9.15 6.00 -11.31
C SER A 77 -9.78 4.67 -11.70
N LYS A 78 -10.06 3.84 -10.69
CA LYS A 78 -11.06 2.80 -10.79
C LYS A 78 -12.33 3.61 -10.92
N SER A 79 -12.69 3.89 -12.17
CA SER A 79 -14.04 4.24 -12.55
C SER A 79 -14.92 3.22 -11.83
N HIS A 80 -15.50 3.66 -10.71
CA HIS A 80 -16.54 2.93 -10.05
C HIS A 80 -17.69 2.94 -11.04
N MET A 81 -17.75 1.87 -11.85
CA MET A 81 -18.94 1.54 -12.61
C MET A 81 -20.10 1.54 -11.59
N PRO A 82 -21.13 2.38 -11.74
CA PRO A 82 -22.22 2.40 -10.79
C PRO A 82 -22.96 1.08 -10.96
N TYR A 83 -22.64 0.12 -10.10
CA TYR A 83 -23.48 -1.05 -9.93
C TYR A 83 -24.74 -0.54 -9.23
N SER A 84 -25.75 -0.22 -10.02
CA SER A 84 -27.09 0.11 -9.55
C SER A 84 -27.52 -0.94 -8.53
N ALA A 85 -27.64 -0.52 -7.28
CA ALA A 85 -28.09 -1.36 -6.18
C ALA A 85 -29.58 -1.68 -6.38
N ALA A 86 -29.86 -2.79 -7.07
CA ALA A 86 -31.13 -3.48 -6.90
C ALA A 86 -31.04 -4.28 -5.60
N SER A 87 -31.71 -3.77 -4.58
CA SER A 87 -31.93 -4.41 -3.29
C SER A 87 -32.55 -5.80 -3.45
N VAL A 88 -31.86 -6.86 -3.04
CA VAL A 88 -32.49 -8.12 -2.59
C VAL A 88 -31.52 -8.88 -1.66
N THR A 89 -32.12 -9.39 -0.60
CA THR A 89 -31.60 -10.02 0.63
C THR A 89 -30.90 -11.38 0.43
N PRO A 90 -30.21 -11.92 1.47
CA PRO A 90 -29.07 -12.84 1.33
C PRO A 90 -29.45 -14.34 1.39
N SER A 91 -28.43 -15.20 1.22
CA SER A 91 -28.44 -16.67 1.10
C SER A 91 -28.42 -17.05 -0.39
N PHE A 92 -27.49 -17.84 -0.93
CA PHE A 92 -27.24 -19.25 -0.62
C PHE A 92 -25.80 -19.70 -0.99
N LYS A 93 -25.49 -20.90 -0.51
CA LYS A 93 -24.22 -21.61 -0.34
C LYS A 93 -23.69 -22.17 -1.67
N PRO A 94 -22.37 -22.48 -1.82
CA PRO A 94 -21.86 -23.05 -3.06
C PRO A 94 -22.21 -24.54 -3.10
N THR A 95 -22.92 -24.98 -4.13
CA THR A 95 -23.07 -26.41 -4.44
C THR A 95 -22.98 -26.58 -5.95
N MET A 96 -21.78 -26.92 -6.42
CA MET A 96 -21.58 -27.59 -7.70
C MET A 96 -22.06 -29.03 -7.55
N SER A 97 -23.06 -29.46 -8.33
CA SER A 97 -23.20 -30.83 -8.87
C SER A 97 -24.46 -30.96 -9.75
N ILE A 98 -24.21 -30.86 -11.06
CA ILE A 98 -24.77 -31.59 -12.23
C ILE A 98 -26.07 -32.39 -12.04
N VAL A 99 -27.15 -31.97 -12.71
CA VAL A 99 -28.29 -32.82 -13.17
C VAL A 99 -28.86 -32.24 -14.51
N PRO A 100 -29.23 -33.05 -15.53
CA PRO A 100 -29.44 -32.62 -16.92
C PRO A 100 -30.88 -32.14 -17.24
N PRO A 101 -31.14 -31.50 -18.41
CA PRO A 101 -32.37 -30.74 -18.63
C PRO A 101 -33.54 -31.63 -19.07
N LYS A 102 -34.76 -31.28 -18.64
CA LYS A 102 -36.01 -31.78 -19.24
C LYS A 102 -36.96 -30.64 -19.57
N PRO A 103 -37.56 -30.63 -20.78
CA PRO A 103 -38.49 -29.60 -21.21
C PRO A 103 -39.93 -30.01 -20.84
N SER A 104 -40.79 -29.05 -20.52
CA SER A 104 -42.19 -29.10 -20.98
C SER A 104 -42.90 -27.78 -20.73
N LEU A 105 -43.58 -27.32 -21.78
CA LEU A 105 -44.45 -26.16 -21.85
C LEU A 105 -45.84 -26.55 -21.31
N ALA A 106 -46.43 -25.72 -20.45
CA ALA A 106 -47.86 -25.77 -20.14
C ALA A 106 -48.34 -24.33 -19.87
N VAL A 107 -48.66 -23.58 -20.93
CA VAL A 107 -50.01 -23.35 -21.48
C VAL A 107 -50.83 -22.38 -20.62
N LYS A 108 -50.95 -21.16 -21.15
CA LYS A 108 -51.88 -20.10 -20.74
C LYS A 108 -53.31 -20.64 -20.70
N ARG A 109 -54.06 -20.34 -19.64
CA ARG A 109 -55.53 -20.42 -19.69
C ARG A 109 -56.11 -19.01 -19.56
N LEU A 110 -56.70 -18.57 -20.67
CA LEU A 110 -57.48 -17.35 -20.82
C LEU A 110 -58.90 -17.59 -20.26
N THR A 111 -59.48 -16.48 -19.82
CA THR A 111 -60.70 -16.19 -19.05
C THR A 111 -62.03 -16.60 -19.72
N PRO A 112 -63.20 -16.15 -19.22
CA PRO A 112 -64.26 -16.95 -18.58
C PRO A 112 -65.49 -17.20 -19.48
N GLU A 113 -66.44 -17.99 -19.00
CA GLU A 113 -67.90 -17.76 -19.07
C GLU A 113 -68.57 -18.50 -17.89
#